data_AF-F0S0Y2-F1
#
_entry.id   AF-F0S0Y2-F1
#
_cell.length_a   1.000
_cell.length_b   1.000
_cell.length_c   1.000
_cell.angle_alpha   90.00
_cell.angle_beta   90.00
_cell.angle_gamma   90.00
#
_symmetry.space_group_name_H-M   'P 1'
#
loop_
_entity.id
_entity.type
_entity.pdbx_description
1 polymer ?
#
loop_
_entity_poly.entity_id
_entity_poly.type
_entity_poly.pdbx_seq_one_letter_code
_entity_poly.pdbx_strand_id
1 'polypeptide(L)'
;MYKRLLKCSTCGNTGEFEYVGSRDVNKKGDVKDIIGNKEMWISYFKCPECSSIEVEFHPVGEKPDIPEEFFREVAVEEGNDR
;
A
#
# COMPACT_ATOMS: atom_id res chain seq x y z
N MET A 1 6.54 10.29 -10.22
CA MET A 1 5.26 10.06 -9.51
C MET A 1 4.59 8.90 -10.23
N TYR A 2 4.42 7.76 -9.56
CA TYR A 2 3.78 6.59 -10.16
C TYR A 2 2.26 6.66 -9.98
N LYS A 3 1.53 6.19 -10.97
CA LYS A 3 0.07 6.16 -10.96
C LYS A 3 -0.45 4.81 -11.45
N ARG A 4 -1.65 4.45 -11.01
CA ARG A 4 -2.33 3.21 -11.41
C ARG A 4 -3.81 3.46 -11.65
N LEU A 5 -4.37 2.82 -12.69
CA LEU A 5 -5.80 2.88 -12.97
C LEU A 5 -6.55 2.05 -11.92
N LEU A 6 -7.40 2.68 -11.11
CA LEU A 6 -8.18 2.05 -10.06
C LEU A 6 -9.61 2.61 -10.02
N LYS A 7 -10.48 1.96 -9.24
CA LYS A 7 -11.81 2.45 -8.90
C LYS A 7 -11.88 2.75 -7.41
N CYS A 8 -12.29 3.96 -7.06
CA CYS A 8 -12.47 4.42 -5.69
C CYS A 8 -13.64 3.67 -5.07
N SER A 9 -13.41 2.95 -3.98
CA SER A 9 -14.45 2.30 -3.18
C SER A 9 -15.30 3.32 -2.41
N THR A 10 -14.77 4.54 -2.19
CA THR A 10 -15.44 5.61 -1.44
C THR A 10 -16.36 6.48 -2.31
N CYS A 11 -15.85 7.05 -3.41
CA CYS A 11 -16.63 7.98 -4.26
C CYS A 11 -17.04 7.39 -5.62
N GLY A 12 -16.62 6.17 -5.93
CA GLY A 12 -16.93 5.49 -7.20
C GLY A 12 -16.11 5.95 -8.41
N ASN A 13 -15.27 6.98 -8.29
CA ASN A 13 -14.43 7.47 -9.38
C ASN A 13 -13.53 6.35 -9.94
N THR A 14 -13.42 6.27 -11.26
CA THR A 14 -12.48 5.38 -11.95
C THR A 14 -11.47 6.23 -12.71
N GLY A 15 -10.18 6.09 -12.40
CA GLY A 15 -9.16 6.96 -12.96
C GLY A 15 -7.75 6.61 -12.50
N GLU A 16 -6.79 7.49 -12.77
CA GLU A 16 -5.39 7.30 -12.34
C GLU A 16 -5.18 7.77 -10.90
N PHE A 17 -4.84 6.85 -10.01
CA PHE A 17 -4.61 7.13 -8.60
C PHE A 17 -3.13 7.31 -8.35
N GLU A 18 -2.79 8.24 -7.48
CA GLU A 18 -1.40 8.52 -7.10
C GLU A 18 -0.90 7.45 -6.13
N TYR A 19 0.23 6.83 -6.43
CA TYR A 19 0.90 5.94 -5.49
C TYR A 19 1.56 6.71 -4.34
N VAL A 20 1.18 6.36 -3.12
CA VAL A 20 1.69 6.97 -1.89
C VAL A 20 2.90 6.21 -1.37
N GLY A 21 2.85 4.88 -1.42
CA GLY A 21 3.88 4.00 -0.88
C GLY A 21 3.35 2.59 -0.65
N SER A 22 4.24 1.70 -0.19
CA SER A 22 3.90 0.33 0.20
C SER A 22 4.49 0.00 1.56
N ARG A 23 3.91 -0.99 2.24
CA ARG A 23 4.39 -1.48 3.53
C ARG A 23 4.39 -2.99 3.54
N ASP A 24 5.47 -3.59 4.04
CA ASP A 24 5.47 -4.99 4.45
C ASP A 24 4.81 -5.10 5.83
N VAL A 25 3.62 -5.69 5.86
CA VAL A 25 2.87 -5.86 7.10
C VAL A 25 3.43 -6.97 7.98
N ASN A 26 4.32 -7.83 7.46
CA ASN A 26 4.98 -8.85 8.26
C ASN A 26 6.38 -8.42 8.76
N LYS A 27 6.83 -7.20 8.46
CA LYS A 27 8.16 -6.71 8.85
C LYS A 27 8.40 -6.74 10.36
N LYS A 28 7.36 -6.43 11.16
CA LYS A 28 7.38 -6.50 12.64
C LYS A 28 6.96 -7.87 13.18
N GLY A 29 6.60 -8.81 12.31
CA GLY A 29 6.08 -10.13 12.68
C GLY A 29 4.60 -10.15 13.04
N ASP A 30 3.86 -9.07 12.79
CA ASP A 30 2.44 -8.91 13.14
C ASP A 30 1.55 -10.05 12.62
N VAL A 31 1.92 -10.64 11.48
CA VAL A 31 1.17 -11.72 10.82
C VAL A 31 2.01 -13.00 10.64
N LYS A 32 3.14 -13.10 11.34
CA LYS A 32 4.12 -14.19 11.18
C LYS A 32 3.51 -15.56 11.46
N ASP A 33 2.59 -15.66 12.41
CA ASP A 33 1.92 -16.92 12.75
C ASP A 33 1.01 -17.45 11.63
N ILE A 34 0.62 -16.58 10.68
CA ILE A 34 -0.26 -16.90 9.55
C ILE A 34 0.56 -17.26 8.31
N ILE A 35 1.58 -16.46 8.00
CA ILE A 35 2.32 -16.55 6.73
C ILE A 35 3.78 -16.99 6.88
N GLY A 36 4.23 -17.26 8.10
CA GLY A 36 5.62 -17.59 8.42
C GLY A 36 6.56 -16.40 8.21
N ASN A 37 7.75 -16.69 7.67
CA ASN A 37 8.78 -15.68 7.40
C ASN A 37 8.62 -15.01 6.01
N LYS A 38 7.47 -15.16 5.35
CA LYS A 38 7.24 -14.56 4.02
C LYS A 38 6.86 -13.09 4.17
N GLU A 39 7.23 -12.26 3.20
CA GLU A 39 6.77 -10.86 3.13
C GLU A 39 5.29 -10.81 2.73
N MET A 40 4.57 -9.80 3.21
CA MET A 40 3.22 -9.50 2.73
C MET A 40 3.08 -8.00 2.58
N TRP A 41 2.90 -7.55 1.34
CA TRP A 41 2.90 -6.13 1.03
C TRP A 41 1.49 -5.59 0.84
N ILE A 42 1.29 -4.34 1.28
CA ILE A 42 0.12 -3.52 0.97
C ILE A 42 0.62 -2.25 0.30
N SER A 43 0.02 -1.88 -0.84
CA SER A 43 0.25 -0.59 -1.49
C SER A 43 -0.92 0.36 -1.27
N TYR A 44 -0.61 1.64 -1.14
CA TYR A 44 -1.55 2.72 -0.87
C TYR A 44 -1.66 3.66 -2.06
N PHE A 45 -2.88 3.92 -2.52
CA PHE A 45 -3.16 4.75 -3.68
C PHE A 45 -4.18 5.83 -3.34
N LYS A 46 -3.85 7.09 -3.60
CA LYS A 46 -4.72 8.23 -3.32
C LYS A 46 -5.65 8.53 -4.49
N CYS A 47 -6.95 8.58 -4.20
CA CYS A 47 -7.97 8.96 -5.17
C CYS A 47 -7.81 10.44 -5.57
N PRO A 48 -7.79 10.78 -6.87
CA PRO A 48 -7.66 12.17 -7.31
C PRO A 48 -8.89 13.02 -6.98
N GLU A 49 -10.07 12.40 -6.86
CA GLU A 49 -11.34 13.12 -6.67
C GLU A 49 -11.65 13.41 -5.20
N CYS A 50 -11.65 12.38 -4.34
CA CYS A 50 -12.03 12.53 -2.94
C CYS A 50 -10.87 12.37 -1.94
N SER A 51 -9.63 12.19 -2.43
CA SER A 51 -8.44 11.98 -1.61
C SER A 51 -8.48 10.76 -0.66
N SER A 52 -9.45 9.84 -0.82
CA SER A 52 -9.45 8.58 -0.09
C SER A 52 -8.23 7.74 -0.45
N ILE A 53 -7.79 6.90 0.48
CA ILE A 53 -6.71 5.94 0.24
C ILE A 53 -7.33 4.58 -0.08
N GLU A 54 -7.11 4.11 -1.30
CA GLU A 54 -7.36 2.73 -1.69
C GLU A 54 -6.15 1.87 -1.34
N VAL A 55 -6.42 0.62 -0.96
CA VAL A 55 -5.39 -0.35 -0.58
C VAL A 55 -5.39 -1.51 -1.57
N GLU A 56 -4.20 -1.93 -1.96
CA GLU A 56 -3.98 -3.12 -2.78
C GLU A 56 -3.17 -4.13 -1.97
N PHE A 57 -3.71 -5.34 -1.82
CA PHE A 57 -3.03 -6.45 -1.17
C PHE A 57 -2.27 -7.27 -2.21
N HIS A 58 -0.97 -7.44 -1.99
CA HIS A 58 -0.13 -8.27 -2.86
C HIS A 58 -0.13 -9.73 -2.37
N PRO A 59 0.07 -10.70 -3.28
CA PRO A 59 0.25 -12.09 -2.88
C PRO A 59 1.39 -12.27 -1.89
N VAL A 60 1.25 -13.25 -0.99
CA VAL A 60 2.26 -13.54 0.03
C VAL A 60 3.56 -13.99 -0.62
N GLY A 61 4.67 -13.33 -0.28
CA GLY A 61 5.99 -13.57 -0.84
C GLY A 61 6.28 -12.81 -2.13
N GLU A 62 5.34 -12.02 -2.63
CA GLU A 62 5.52 -11.16 -3.81
C GLU A 62 5.66 -9.70 -3.39
N LYS A 63 6.62 -9.01 -4.03
CA LYS A 63 6.79 -7.57 -3.87
C LYS A 63 5.83 -6.81 -4.76
N PRO A 64 5.45 -5.56 -4.40
CA PRO A 64 4.63 -4.73 -5.26
C PRO A 64 5.29 -4.53 -6.63
N ASP A 65 4.51 -4.71 -7.70
CA ASP A 65 4.92 -4.39 -9.06
C ASP A 65 4.91 -2.87 -9.28
N ILE A 66 5.85 -2.19 -8.62
CA ILE A 66 6.09 -0.75 -8.69
C ILE A 66 7.54 -0.57 -9.15
N PRO A 67 7.83 0.24 -10.18
CA PRO A 67 9.20 0.50 -10.61
C PRO A 67 10.05 1.03 -9.46
N GLU A 68 11.29 0.55 -9.37
CA GLU A 68 12.19 0.80 -8.23
C GLU A 68 12.41 2.30 -7.98
N GLU A 69 12.46 3.12 -9.03
CA GLU A 69 12.61 4.57 -8.95
C GLU A 69 11.42 5.30 -8.29
N PHE A 70 10.26 4.65 -8.23
CA PHE A 70 9.06 5.19 -7.57
C PHE A 70 8.74 4.46 -6.27
N PHE A 71 9.37 3.33 -6.00
CA PHE A 71 9.08 2.54 -4.82
C PHE A 71 9.46 3.33 -3.56
N ARG A 72 8.48 3.43 -2.65
CA ARG A 72 8.64 4.06 -1.34
C ARG A 72 8.03 3.16 -0.29
N GLU A 73 8.85 2.73 0.67
CA GLU A 73 8.34 2.06 1.86
C GLU A 73 7.78 3.10 2.85
N VAL A 74 6.53 2.93 3.27
CA VAL A 74 5.90 3.77 4.30
C VAL A 74 5.97 3.06 5.65
N ALA A 75 6.75 3.62 6.57
CA ALA A 75 6.75 3.18 7.96
C ALA A 75 5.55 3.83 8.68
N VAL A 76 4.81 3.04 9.46
CA VAL A 76 3.97 3.61 10.52
C VAL A 76 4.94 4.02 11.62
N GLU A 77 5.29 5.30 11.69
CA GLU A 77 5.79 5.85 12.94
C GLU A 77 4.69 5.63 13.97
N GLU A 78 4.99 4.90 15.05
CA GLU A 78 4.10 4.83 16.20
C GLU A 78 3.87 6.27 16.65
N GLY A 79 2.67 6.78 16.38
CA GLY A 79 2.28 8.13 16.73
C GLY A 79 2.58 8.36 18.20
N ASN A 80 3.48 9.31 18.46
CA ASN A 80 3.65 9.94 19.74
C ASN A 80 2.39 10.80 19.97
N ASP A 81 1.26 10.16 20.28
CA ASP A 81 0.07 10.82 20.83
C ASP A 81 0.46 11.32 22.23
N ARG A 82 0.83 12.60 22.30
CA ARG A 82 0.93 13.38 23.53
C ARG A 82 0.06 14.62 23.40
#